data_AF-A0A9P0CRM0-F1
#
_entry.id   AF-A0A9P0CRM0-F1
#
_cell.length_a   1.000
_cell.length_b   1.000
_cell.length_c   1.000
_cell.angle_alpha   90.00
_cell.angle_beta   90.00
_cell.angle_gamma   90.00
#
_symmetry.space_group_name_H-M   'P 1'
#
loop_
_entity.id
_entity.type
_entity.pdbx_description
1 polymer ?
#
loop_
_entity_poly.entity_id
_entity_poly.type
_entity_poly.pdbx_seq_one_letter_code
_entity_poly.pdbx_strand_id
1 'polypeptide(L)'
;MYTSKADKTYAFVLRGMAKGTNINDIEDDLRDTYEIEAKETFLRTTKYGPLYLIVTDPAITLNKNVRVIENTRVTWELRRAVKAIIKRHRCQAWGHATTNCGRPLKCSKCAGNHLTNTCAKTRETPATCANCRGEHPANYTKCEAYLERVARLEERRQAHKPKVKYVQTLPPARNAWDKNRNPTSRELRDFPPLPNNNKDNPNPQIRRNNEDYNPQPGRMEDFLALNNEFQELNSMVNIAALTRAVRYLNSSLRKCTSTPQYFMTFNNFMTNFDSYNIRN
;
A
#
# COMPACT_ATOMS: atom_id res chain seq x y z
N MET A 1 11.43 13.29 21.44
CA MET A 1 12.47 12.98 20.43
C MET A 1 11.92 13.32 19.06
N TYR A 2 12.67 14.13 18.31
CA TYR A 2 12.42 14.41 16.90
C TYR A 2 13.17 13.35 16.10
N THR A 3 12.45 12.55 15.31
CA THR A 3 13.07 11.63 14.36
C THR A 3 13.78 12.47 13.29
N SER A 4 15.09 12.29 13.13
CA SER A 4 15.85 13.03 12.13
C SER A 4 15.32 12.71 10.74
N LYS A 5 15.61 13.55 9.73
CA LYS A 5 15.16 13.28 8.36
C LYS A 5 15.74 11.97 7.81
N ALA A 6 16.94 11.58 8.26
CA ALA A 6 17.60 10.34 7.87
C ALA A 6 16.93 9.10 8.50
N ASP A 7 16.38 9.23 9.71
CA ASP A 7 15.72 8.13 10.42
C ASP A 7 14.24 7.97 10.07
N LYS A 8 13.72 8.76 9.12
CA LYS A 8 12.35 8.59 8.66
C LYS A 8 12.23 7.27 7.93
N THR A 9 11.09 6.63 8.05
CA THR A 9 10.75 5.42 7.31
C THR A 9 9.42 5.61 6.60
N TYR A 10 9.23 4.85 5.52
CA TYR A 10 7.96 4.76 4.80
C TYR A 10 7.40 3.37 4.99
N ALA A 11 6.10 3.27 5.23
CA ALA A 11 5.44 2.00 5.43
C ALA A 11 4.36 1.81 4.37
N PHE A 12 4.40 0.67 3.69
CA PHE A 12 3.47 0.28 2.64
C PHE A 12 2.71 -0.97 3.06
N VAL A 13 1.43 -1.02 2.74
CA VAL A 13 0.56 -2.18 2.95
C VAL A 13 0.47 -2.93 1.62
N LEU A 14 0.96 -4.16 1.61
CA LEU A 14 0.84 -5.11 0.51
C LEU A 14 -0.47 -5.90 0.63
N ARG A 15 -1.17 -6.02 -0.50
CA ARG A 15 -2.40 -6.79 -0.67
C ARG A 15 -2.29 -7.71 -1.88
N GLY A 16 -3.03 -8.82 -1.83
CA GLY A 16 -3.17 -9.75 -2.96
C GLY A 16 -2.33 -11.03 -2.85
N MET A 17 -1.58 -11.19 -1.77
CA MET A 17 -0.82 -12.43 -1.52
C MET A 17 -1.72 -13.58 -1.08
N ALA A 18 -1.31 -14.81 -1.41
CA ALA A 18 -1.99 -16.03 -0.99
C ALA A 18 -1.90 -16.22 0.53
N LYS A 19 -2.85 -16.98 1.09
CA LYS A 19 -2.79 -17.38 2.50
C LYS A 19 -1.58 -18.30 2.69
N GLY A 20 -0.76 -18.02 3.70
CA GLY A 20 0.41 -18.83 4.03
C GLY A 20 1.72 -18.37 3.39
N THR A 21 1.73 -17.32 2.57
CA THR A 21 2.99 -16.75 2.05
C THR A 21 3.87 -16.28 3.20
N ASN A 22 5.13 -16.72 3.20
CA ASN A 22 6.11 -16.35 4.22
C ASN A 22 6.56 -14.90 4.01
N ILE A 23 6.88 -14.22 5.11
CA ILE A 23 7.49 -12.89 5.08
C ILE A 23 8.85 -12.96 4.37
N ASN A 24 9.64 -13.98 4.64
CA ASN A 24 10.99 -14.13 4.08
C ASN A 24 10.95 -14.19 2.55
N ASP A 25 10.01 -14.95 1.97
CA ASP A 25 9.86 -15.04 0.51
C ASP A 25 9.59 -13.66 -0.12
N ILE A 26 8.83 -12.81 0.57
CA ILE A 26 8.54 -11.45 0.12
C ILE A 26 9.79 -10.56 0.24
N GLU A 27 10.53 -10.67 1.34
CA GLU A 27 11.75 -9.90 1.56
C GLU A 27 12.86 -10.29 0.58
N ASP A 28 13.01 -11.59 0.31
CA ASP A 28 13.98 -12.12 -0.63
C ASP A 28 13.64 -11.70 -2.07
N ASP A 29 12.37 -11.78 -2.51
CA ASP A 29 11.99 -11.31 -3.85
C ASP A 29 12.14 -9.79 -3.99
N LEU A 30 11.87 -9.01 -2.93
CA LEU A 30 12.15 -7.57 -2.93
C LEU A 30 13.65 -7.28 -3.06
N ARG A 31 14.50 -8.05 -2.37
CA ARG A 31 15.96 -7.89 -2.41
C ARG A 31 16.53 -8.31 -3.77
N ASP A 32 16.12 -9.47 -4.27
CA ASP A 32 16.74 -10.12 -5.41
C ASP A 32 16.23 -9.60 -6.75
N THR A 33 14.92 -9.31 -6.83
CA THR A 33 14.28 -8.84 -8.08
C THR A 33 14.32 -7.32 -8.19
N TYR A 34 14.17 -6.60 -7.07
CA TYR A 34 14.00 -5.15 -7.07
C TYR A 34 15.14 -4.37 -6.42
N GLU A 35 16.13 -5.04 -5.83
CA GLU A 35 17.24 -4.42 -5.08
C GLU A 35 16.73 -3.51 -3.95
N ILE A 36 15.61 -3.90 -3.33
CA ILE A 36 14.96 -3.17 -2.24
C ILE A 36 15.08 -3.97 -0.95
N GLU A 37 15.70 -3.35 0.05
CA GLU A 37 15.79 -3.91 1.40
C GLU A 37 14.62 -3.43 2.26
N ALA A 38 13.85 -4.37 2.80
CA ALA A 38 12.84 -4.10 3.82
C ALA A 38 13.52 -4.01 5.19
N LYS A 39 13.24 -2.95 5.94
CA LYS A 39 13.73 -2.79 7.32
C LYS A 39 12.95 -3.64 8.31
N GLU A 40 11.63 -3.66 8.14
CA GLU A 40 10.72 -4.44 8.97
C GLU A 40 9.50 -4.85 8.14
N THR A 41 9.05 -6.09 8.32
CA THR A 41 7.83 -6.60 7.69
C THR A 41 6.91 -7.22 8.73
N PHE A 42 5.63 -6.85 8.70
CA PHE A 42 4.62 -7.37 9.64
C PHE A 42 3.47 -8.01 8.90
N LEU A 43 3.08 -9.22 9.30
CA LEU A 43 1.89 -9.90 8.80
C LEU A 43 0.68 -9.62 9.69
N ARG A 44 -0.45 -9.29 9.05
CA ARG A 44 -1.77 -9.26 9.68
C ARG A 44 -2.77 -10.03 8.84
N THR A 45 -3.34 -11.08 9.42
CA THR A 45 -4.42 -11.84 8.78
C THR A 45 -5.76 -11.15 8.99
N THR A 46 -6.53 -11.02 7.90
CA THR A 46 -7.91 -10.51 7.94
C THR A 46 -8.87 -11.52 7.31
N LYS A 47 -10.18 -11.31 7.46
CA LYS A 47 -11.19 -12.16 6.81
C LYS A 47 -11.08 -12.19 5.28
N TYR A 48 -10.48 -11.16 4.68
CA TYR A 48 -10.31 -11.02 3.24
C TYR A 48 -8.95 -11.50 2.74
N GLY A 49 -8.09 -12.01 3.62
CA GLY A 49 -6.73 -12.45 3.29
C GLY A 49 -5.64 -11.76 4.12
N PRO A 50 -4.37 -12.13 3.90
CA PRO A 50 -3.23 -11.56 4.60
C PRO A 50 -2.91 -10.14 4.09
N LEU A 51 -2.45 -9.30 5.01
CA LEU A 51 -1.90 -7.98 4.75
C LEU A 51 -0.48 -7.93 5.28
N TYR A 52 0.46 -7.47 4.46
CA TYR A 52 1.85 -7.29 4.89
C TYR A 52 2.14 -5.80 4.99
N LEU A 53 2.63 -5.35 6.13
CA LEU A 53 3.14 -4.00 6.30
C LEU A 53 4.65 -4.02 6.14
N ILE A 54 5.16 -3.41 5.09
CA ILE A 54 6.58 -3.39 4.74
C ILE A 54 7.12 -1.99 4.97
N VAL A 55 8.17 -1.88 5.77
CA VAL A 55 8.83 -0.64 6.14
C VAL A 55 10.13 -0.51 5.36
N THR A 56 10.29 0.60 4.65
CA THR A 56 11.46 0.90 3.82
C THR A 56 12.03 2.28 4.13
N ASP A 57 13.17 2.59 3.51
CA ASP A 57 13.67 3.96 3.49
C ASP A 57 12.72 4.94 2.78
N PRO A 58 12.77 6.24 3.13
CA PRO A 58 11.88 7.26 2.56
C PRO A 58 12.07 7.47 1.06
N ALA A 59 13.23 7.10 0.52
CA ALA A 59 13.55 7.23 -0.90
C ALA A 59 12.84 6.15 -1.75
N ILE A 60 12.39 5.06 -1.12
CA ILE A 60 11.85 3.89 -1.82
C ILE A 60 10.34 4.04 -2.01
N THR A 61 9.86 3.77 -3.24
CA THR A 61 8.43 3.85 -3.58
C THR A 61 7.93 2.54 -4.19
N LEU A 62 7.47 1.63 -3.33
CA LEU A 62 7.00 0.29 -3.73
C LEU A 62 5.79 0.35 -4.67
N ASN A 63 4.84 1.25 -4.39
CA ASN A 63 3.58 1.34 -5.14
C ASN A 63 3.70 1.75 -6.61
N LYS A 64 4.85 2.29 -7.02
CA LYS A 64 5.11 2.67 -8.42
C LYS A 64 5.93 1.61 -9.16
N ASN A 65 6.87 1.00 -8.46
CA ASN A 65 7.95 0.21 -9.08
C ASN A 65 7.75 -1.30 -8.94
N VAL A 66 6.98 -1.74 -7.94
CA VAL A 66 6.77 -3.17 -7.64
C VAL A 66 5.31 -3.53 -7.93
N ARG A 67 5.07 -4.41 -8.89
CA ARG A 67 3.71 -4.87 -9.28
C ARG A 67 3.49 -6.36 -9.13
N VAL A 68 4.59 -7.12 -9.03
CA VAL A 68 4.59 -8.56 -8.91
C VAL A 68 5.50 -8.91 -7.74
N ILE A 69 5.05 -9.80 -6.86
CA ILE A 69 5.90 -10.43 -5.84
C ILE A 69 5.63 -11.93 -5.91
N GLU A 70 6.67 -12.75 -5.94
CA GLU A 70 6.54 -14.22 -5.99
C GLU A 70 5.55 -14.68 -7.08
N ASN A 71 5.72 -14.14 -8.30
CA ASN A 71 4.84 -14.34 -9.47
C ASN A 71 3.37 -13.91 -9.28
N THR A 72 3.02 -13.32 -8.16
CA THR A 72 1.65 -12.88 -7.86
C THR A 72 1.53 -11.39 -8.14
N ARG A 73 0.47 -10.99 -8.86
CA ARG A 73 0.19 -9.57 -9.06
C ARG A 73 -0.34 -8.95 -7.77
N VAL A 74 0.33 -7.90 -7.30
CA VAL A 74 0.06 -7.30 -5.99
C VAL A 74 -0.42 -5.86 -6.09
N THR A 75 -1.04 -5.39 -5.01
CA THR A 75 -1.46 -3.99 -4.85
C THR A 75 -0.84 -3.40 -3.59
N TRP A 76 -0.35 -2.16 -3.72
CA TRP A 76 0.29 -1.43 -2.63
C TRP A 76 -0.51 -0.21 -2.22
N GLU A 77 -0.67 -0.03 -0.91
CA GLU A 77 -1.25 1.16 -0.32
C GLU A 77 -0.23 1.80 0.62
N LEU A 78 0.01 3.11 0.50
CA LEU A 78 0.81 3.81 1.51
C LEU A 78 0.08 3.76 2.86
N ARG A 79 0.78 3.39 3.93
CA ARG A 79 0.22 3.41 5.27
C ARG A 79 -0.23 4.82 5.60
N ARG A 80 -1.53 4.99 5.76
CA ARG A 80 -2.11 6.28 6.13
C ARG A 80 -1.73 6.58 7.57
N ALA A 81 -0.95 7.64 7.77
CA ALA A 81 -0.76 8.20 9.10
C ALA A 81 -2.13 8.62 9.66
N VAL A 82 -2.52 8.02 10.78
CA VAL A 82 -3.75 8.42 11.46
C VAL A 82 -3.55 9.85 11.94
N LYS A 83 -4.37 10.78 11.43
CA LYS A 83 -4.35 12.21 11.81
C LYS A 83 -4.91 12.45 13.22
N ALA A 84 -4.84 11.47 14.12
CA ALA A 84 -5.35 11.61 15.47
C ALA A 84 -4.47 12.63 16.22
N ILE A 85 -5.12 13.51 16.98
CA ILE A 85 -4.40 14.45 17.83
C ILE A 85 -3.71 13.63 18.92
N ILE A 86 -2.41 13.81 19.09
CA ILE A 86 -1.64 13.18 20.15
C ILE A 86 -2.31 13.48 21.50
N LYS A 87 -2.71 12.44 22.21
CA LYS A 87 -3.26 12.52 23.57
C LYS A 87 -2.18 12.10 24.57
N ARG A 88 -1.99 12.87 25.64
CA ARG A 88 -1.11 12.44 26.73
C ARG A 88 -1.86 11.80 27.88
N HIS A 89 -1.45 10.59 28.26
CA HIS A 89 -2.06 9.81 29.35
C HIS A 89 -1.88 10.43 30.76
N ARG A 90 -0.95 11.35 30.97
CA ARG A 90 -0.71 11.99 32.28
C ARG A 90 -1.75 13.06 32.61
N CYS A 91 -2.03 13.97 31.67
CA CYS A 91 -2.94 15.10 31.88
C CYS A 91 -4.26 14.99 31.11
N GLN A 92 -4.44 13.94 30.30
CA GLN A 92 -5.59 13.69 29.41
C GLN A 92 -5.89 14.76 28.34
N ALA A 93 -5.12 15.85 28.31
CA ALA A 93 -5.26 16.89 27.30
C ALA A 93 -4.61 16.46 25.97
N TRP A 94 -5.13 17.06 24.89
CA TRP A 94 -4.67 16.81 23.53
C TRP A 94 -3.65 17.84 23.05
N GLY A 95 -2.91 17.49 21.99
CA GLY A 95 -2.19 18.44 21.13
C GLY A 95 -0.92 19.02 21.73
N HIS A 96 -0.24 18.26 22.59
CA HIS A 96 1.10 18.59 23.07
C HIS A 96 1.95 17.31 23.19
N ALA A 97 3.27 17.46 23.07
CA ALA A 97 4.20 16.35 23.17
C ALA A 97 4.37 15.86 24.61
N THR A 98 4.71 14.59 24.75
CA THR A 98 4.95 13.90 26.02
C THR A 98 6.02 14.61 26.88
N THR A 99 7.11 15.06 26.27
CA THR A 99 8.20 15.72 27.01
C THR A 99 7.81 17.08 27.58
N ASN A 100 6.81 17.75 27.01
CA ASN A 100 6.48 19.14 27.33
C ASN A 100 5.13 19.25 28.08
N CYS A 101 4.78 18.23 28.86
CA CYS A 101 3.55 18.23 29.64
C CYS A 101 3.79 18.78 31.06
N GLY A 102 3.70 20.10 31.22
CA GLY A 102 3.68 20.78 32.53
C GLY A 102 2.30 20.85 33.20
N ARG A 103 1.28 20.20 32.61
CA ARG A 103 -0.10 20.24 33.10
C ARG A 103 -0.30 19.32 34.31
N PRO A 104 -1.23 19.66 35.23
CA PRO A 104 -1.58 18.79 36.33
C PRO A 104 -2.07 17.44 35.82
N LEU A 105 -1.78 16.41 36.61
CA LEU A 105 -2.17 15.05 36.29
C LEU A 105 -3.70 14.91 36.38
N LYS A 106 -4.28 14.10 35.48
CA LYS A 106 -5.72 13.90 35.36
C LYS A 106 -6.04 12.43 35.14
N CYS A 107 -6.99 11.92 35.92
CA CYS A 107 -7.52 10.57 35.77
C CYS A 107 -8.40 10.46 34.52
N SER A 108 -8.19 9.42 33.72
CA SER A 108 -8.99 9.18 32.51
C SER A 108 -10.43 8.70 32.78
N LYS A 109 -10.73 8.26 34.01
CA LYS A 109 -12.05 7.78 34.44
C LYS A 109 -12.91 8.87 35.08
N CYS A 110 -12.33 9.76 35.88
CA CYS A 110 -13.10 10.74 36.67
C CYS A 110 -12.63 12.19 36.54
N ALA A 111 -11.61 12.48 35.73
CA ALA A 111 -10.99 13.80 35.61
C ALA A 111 -10.40 14.38 36.92
N GLY A 112 -10.24 13.57 37.96
CA GLY A 112 -9.59 13.94 39.23
C GLY A 112 -8.07 14.08 39.12
N ASN A 113 -7.47 14.73 40.12
CA ASN A 113 -6.02 14.96 40.19
C ASN A 113 -5.27 13.76 40.78
N HIS A 114 -5.44 12.57 40.20
CA HIS A 114 -4.69 11.35 40.51
C HIS A 114 -4.41 10.53 39.23
N LEU A 115 -3.50 9.56 39.31
CA LEU A 115 -3.22 8.63 38.21
C LEU A 115 -4.39 7.65 38.04
N THR A 116 -4.69 7.23 36.81
CA THR A 116 -5.82 6.33 36.55
C THR A 116 -5.77 5.02 37.34
N ASN A 117 -4.57 4.53 37.68
CA ASN A 117 -4.38 3.30 38.47
C ASN A 117 -4.80 3.44 39.94
N THR A 118 -4.75 4.64 40.52
CA THR A 118 -5.18 4.90 41.90
C THR A 118 -6.63 5.36 42.01
N CYS A 119 -7.37 5.31 40.90
CA CYS A 119 -8.76 5.75 40.86
C CYS A 119 -9.71 4.69 41.42
N ALA A 120 -10.47 5.03 42.47
CA ALA A 120 -11.51 4.18 43.05
C ALA A 120 -12.73 3.95 42.12
N LYS A 121 -12.80 4.66 40.98
CA LYS A 121 -13.90 4.53 40.02
C LYS A 121 -13.83 3.18 39.29
N THR A 122 -14.89 2.39 39.41
CA THR A 122 -15.04 1.09 38.75
C THR A 122 -15.51 1.24 37.30
N ARG A 123 -15.53 0.16 36.52
CA ARG A 123 -15.84 0.20 35.08
C ARG A 123 -17.33 0.41 34.80
N GLU A 124 -18.17 0.10 35.78
CA GLU A 124 -19.63 0.12 35.71
C GLU A 124 -20.20 1.54 35.86
N THR A 125 -19.41 2.46 36.41
CA THR A 125 -19.80 3.87 36.53
C THR A 125 -19.39 4.67 35.30
N PRO A 126 -20.23 5.62 34.81
CA PRO A 126 -19.92 6.39 33.62
C PRO A 126 -18.65 7.21 33.85
N ALA A 127 -17.73 7.18 32.88
CA ALA A 127 -16.50 7.96 32.95
C ALA A 127 -16.80 9.46 32.76
N THR A 128 -15.92 10.31 33.29
CA THR A 128 -16.02 11.77 33.14
C THR A 128 -14.86 12.28 32.29
N CYS A 129 -15.18 12.98 31.21
CA CYS A 129 -14.17 13.50 30.30
C CYS A 129 -13.40 14.65 30.95
N ALA A 130 -12.07 14.59 30.96
CA ALA A 130 -11.24 15.69 31.47
C ALA A 130 -11.29 16.97 30.61
N ASN A 131 -11.79 16.88 29.37
CA ASN A 131 -11.76 17.99 28.40
C ASN A 131 -13.14 18.66 28.25
N CYS A 132 -14.23 17.90 28.12
CA CYS A 132 -15.60 18.43 28.00
C CYS A 132 -16.51 18.15 29.20
N ARG A 133 -16.05 17.40 30.21
CA ARG A 133 -16.82 16.96 31.38
C ARG A 133 -18.04 16.05 31.07
N GLY A 134 -18.24 15.63 29.83
CA GLY A 134 -19.29 14.67 29.46
C GLY A 134 -19.06 13.24 29.97
N GLU A 135 -20.11 12.41 29.86
CA GLU A 135 -20.18 11.02 30.32
C GLU A 135 -19.44 10.03 29.40
N HIS A 136 -18.16 10.28 29.17
CA HIS A 136 -17.30 9.39 28.42
C HIS A 136 -15.84 9.56 28.86
N PRO A 137 -14.97 8.57 28.63
CA PRO A 137 -13.55 8.73 28.93
C PRO A 137 -12.91 9.81 28.06
N ALA A 138 -11.80 10.39 28.53
CA ALA A 138 -11.06 11.43 27.80
C ALA A 138 -10.42 10.96 26.47
N ASN A 139 -10.49 9.66 26.14
CA ASN A 139 -10.02 9.11 24.86
C ASN A 139 -11.11 8.99 23.80
N TYR A 140 -12.35 9.36 24.11
CA TYR A 140 -13.48 9.22 23.19
C TYR A 140 -13.33 10.16 21.99
N THR A 141 -13.26 9.59 20.78
CA THR A 141 -13.01 10.34 19.53
C THR A 141 -14.21 11.11 19.02
N LYS A 142 -15.42 10.85 19.54
CA LYS A 142 -16.63 11.64 19.24
C LYS A 142 -16.94 12.68 20.32
N CYS A 143 -15.97 12.96 21.19
CA CYS A 143 -16.06 14.08 22.12
C CYS A 143 -16.13 15.41 21.35
N GLU A 144 -17.07 16.28 21.68
CA GLU A 144 -17.23 17.58 21.03
C GLU A 144 -15.95 18.43 21.10
N ALA A 145 -15.34 18.53 22.28
CA ALA A 145 -14.07 19.25 22.47
C ALA A 145 -12.90 18.63 21.67
N TYR A 146 -12.97 17.33 21.34
CA TYR A 146 -11.99 16.70 20.45
C TYR A 146 -12.23 17.11 19.00
N LEU A 147 -13.49 17.02 18.53
CA LEU A 147 -13.87 17.36 17.15
C LEU A 147 -13.57 18.83 16.85
N GLU A 148 -13.90 19.74 17.75
CA GLU A 148 -13.63 21.17 17.62
C GLU A 148 -12.11 21.44 17.50
N ARG A 149 -11.29 20.72 18.29
CA ARG A 149 -9.84 20.84 18.21
C ARG A 149 -9.28 20.29 16.89
N VAL A 150 -9.86 19.21 16.36
CA VAL A 150 -9.49 18.67 15.05
C VAL A 150 -9.80 19.70 13.96
N ALA A 151 -11.00 20.28 13.96
CA ALA A 151 -11.40 21.31 13.01
C ALA A 151 -10.43 22.50 13.01
N ARG A 152 -10.10 23.06 14.19
CA ARG A 152 -9.13 24.16 14.31
C ARG A 152 -7.73 23.81 13.78
N LEU A 153 -7.28 22.56 13.96
CA LEU A 153 -5.99 22.12 13.41
C LEU A 153 -6.03 21.98 11.89
N GLU A 154 -7.17 21.56 11.33
CA GLU A 154 -7.37 21.48 9.88
C GLU A 154 -7.42 22.86 9.25
N GLU A 155 -8.14 23.81 9.84
CA GLU A 155 -8.17 25.22 9.41
C GLU A 155 -6.77 25.82 9.39
N ARG A 156 -5.98 25.67 10.47
CA ARG A 156 -4.60 26.14 10.51
C ARG A 156 -3.74 25.49 9.42
N ARG A 157 -3.91 24.19 9.17
CA ARG A 157 -3.19 23.52 8.08
C ARG A 157 -3.57 24.08 6.72
N GLN A 158 -4.85 24.41 6.49
CA GLN A 158 -5.30 25.03 5.25
C GLN A 158 -4.74 26.45 5.09
N ALA A 159 -4.75 27.26 6.15
CA ALA A 159 -4.18 28.60 6.16
C ALA A 159 -2.68 28.62 5.84
N HIS A 160 -1.93 27.61 6.32
CA HIS A 160 -0.49 27.47 6.07
C HIS A 160 -0.13 26.63 4.83
N LYS A 161 -1.11 26.21 4.01
CA LYS A 161 -0.76 25.60 2.71
C LYS A 161 -0.11 26.67 1.83
N PRO A 162 1.09 26.43 1.27
CA PRO A 162 1.67 27.37 0.33
C PRO A 162 0.69 27.55 -0.84
N LYS A 163 0.20 28.78 -1.03
CA LYS A 163 -0.56 29.13 -2.21
C LYS A 163 0.39 29.01 -3.40
N VAL A 164 0.30 27.93 -4.15
CA VAL A 164 1.00 27.81 -5.44
C VAL A 164 0.40 28.91 -6.31
N LYS A 165 1.13 30.00 -6.51
CA LYS A 165 0.77 31.00 -7.52
C LYS A 165 0.97 30.31 -8.86
N TYR A 166 -0.11 29.88 -9.49
CA TYR A 166 -0.09 29.52 -10.90
C TYR A 166 0.27 30.79 -11.67
N VAL A 167 1.52 30.91 -12.09
CA VAL A 167 1.90 31.87 -13.12
C VAL A 167 1.24 31.35 -14.40
N GLN A 168 0.29 32.10 -14.94
CA GLN A 168 -0.24 31.81 -16.27
C GLN A 168 0.92 31.98 -17.26
N THR A 169 1.58 30.88 -17.59
CA THR A 169 2.47 30.84 -18.74
C THR A 169 1.60 30.83 -19.99
N LEU A 170 2.02 31.56 -21.01
CA LEU A 170 1.39 31.44 -22.33
C LEU A 170 1.36 29.95 -22.72
N PRO A 171 0.25 29.47 -23.32
CA PRO A 171 0.21 28.12 -23.86
C PRO A 171 1.41 27.96 -24.80
N PRO A 172 2.13 26.82 -24.75
CA PRO A 172 3.27 26.61 -25.61
C PRO A 172 2.84 26.80 -27.06
N ALA A 173 3.53 27.67 -27.80
CA ALA A 173 3.19 28.04 -29.18
C ALA A 173 3.19 26.85 -30.17
N ARG A 174 3.66 25.68 -29.71
CA ARG A 174 3.75 24.45 -30.47
C ARG A 174 3.43 23.28 -29.55
N ASN A 175 2.61 22.34 -30.04
CA ASN A 175 2.37 21.09 -29.34
C ASN A 175 3.70 20.34 -29.19
N ALA A 176 4.00 19.84 -27.99
CA ALA A 176 5.24 19.10 -27.73
C ALA A 176 5.39 17.83 -28.61
N TRP A 177 4.28 17.38 -29.21
CA TRP A 177 4.17 16.20 -30.05
C TRP A 177 4.31 16.47 -31.56
N ASP A 178 4.41 17.74 -32.00
CA ASP A 178 4.51 18.14 -33.41
C ASP A 178 5.94 18.08 -33.97
N LYS A 179 6.78 17.15 -33.50
CA LYS A 179 8.11 16.94 -34.06
C LYS A 179 8.00 15.94 -35.20
N ASN A 180 8.03 16.43 -36.44
CA ASN A 180 8.06 15.70 -37.73
C ASN A 180 6.74 15.12 -38.27
N ARG A 181 5.82 15.99 -38.73
CA ARG A 181 4.92 15.59 -39.82
C ARG A 181 5.41 16.18 -41.14
N ASN A 182 6.02 15.36 -41.99
CA ASN A 182 6.23 15.69 -43.40
C ASN A 182 4.85 15.88 -44.08
N PRO A 183 4.66 16.91 -44.92
CA PRO A 183 3.35 17.29 -45.46
C PRO A 183 2.87 16.44 -46.65
N THR A 184 3.34 15.20 -46.81
CA THR A 184 2.97 14.31 -47.92
C THR A 184 2.24 13.08 -47.40
N SER A 185 0.96 13.24 -47.08
CA SER A 185 -0.11 12.23 -47.17
C SER A 185 -1.33 12.72 -46.39
N ARG A 186 -2.07 13.67 -46.98
CA ARG A 186 -3.44 13.96 -46.58
C ARG A 186 -4.39 13.42 -47.65
N GLU A 187 -4.44 12.11 -47.78
CA GLU A 187 -5.70 11.49 -48.18
C GLU A 187 -6.59 11.51 -46.93
N LEU A 188 -7.64 12.33 -46.98
CA LEU A 188 -8.72 12.25 -46.02
C LEU A 188 -9.30 10.83 -46.08
N ARG A 189 -8.94 9.99 -45.12
CA ARG A 189 -9.78 8.84 -44.79
C ARG A 189 -10.95 9.40 -44.02
N ASP A 190 -12.10 9.47 -44.69
CA ASP A 190 -13.37 9.77 -44.04
C ASP A 190 -13.63 8.73 -42.95
N PHE A 191 -13.51 9.17 -41.71
CA PHE A 191 -13.95 8.38 -40.57
C PHE A 191 -15.48 8.38 -40.58
N PRO A 192 -16.14 7.21 -40.48
CA PRO A 192 -17.57 7.17 -40.36
C PRO A 192 -18.02 7.92 -39.09
N PRO A 193 -19.15 8.63 -39.14
CA PRO A 193 -19.63 9.42 -38.01
C PRO A 193 -19.94 8.49 -36.83
N LEU A 194 -19.57 8.94 -35.63
CA LEU A 194 -19.89 8.25 -34.39
C LEU A 194 -21.42 8.15 -34.21
N PRO A 195 -21.95 7.03 -33.68
CA PRO A 195 -23.36 6.90 -33.38
C PRO A 195 -23.83 7.99 -32.44
N ASN A 196 -24.85 8.73 -32.88
CA ASN A 196 -25.45 9.84 -32.16
C ASN A 196 -26.34 9.33 -31.03
N ASN A 197 -25.77 9.14 -29.83
CA ASN A 197 -26.55 8.89 -28.63
C ASN A 197 -27.03 10.21 -28.06
N ASN A 198 -28.22 10.66 -28.46
CA ASN A 198 -28.94 11.63 -27.65
C ASN A 198 -30.46 11.45 -27.70
N LYS A 199 -31.02 11.40 -26.48
CA LYS A 199 -32.45 11.41 -26.10
C LYS A 199 -33.19 10.08 -26.22
N ASP A 200 -32.87 9.17 -25.31
CA ASP A 200 -33.82 8.47 -24.43
C ASP A 200 -33.03 7.69 -23.38
N ASN A 201 -32.58 8.41 -22.34
CA ASN A 201 -31.89 7.82 -21.21
C ASN A 201 -32.85 7.77 -20.00
N PRO A 202 -33.60 6.68 -19.77
CA PRO A 202 -33.96 6.33 -18.42
C PRO A 202 -32.68 5.84 -17.76
N ASN A 203 -32.06 6.73 -16.99
CA ASN A 203 -31.00 6.49 -16.02
C ASN A 203 -30.98 5.01 -15.56
N PRO A 204 -29.92 4.22 -15.84
CA PRO A 204 -29.81 2.90 -15.25
C PRO A 204 -29.47 3.10 -13.77
N GLN A 205 -30.52 3.27 -12.97
CA GLN A 205 -30.45 2.82 -11.60
C GLN A 205 -30.02 1.37 -11.67
N ILE A 206 -28.89 1.07 -11.03
CA ILE A 206 -28.40 -0.29 -10.81
C ILE A 206 -29.48 -1.03 -10.02
N ARG A 207 -30.49 -1.54 -10.71
CA ARG A 207 -31.38 -2.56 -10.20
C ARG A 207 -30.55 -3.83 -10.17
N ARG A 208 -30.36 -4.35 -8.96
CA ARG A 208 -29.90 -5.72 -8.75
C ARG A 208 -31.00 -6.63 -9.28
N ASN A 209 -30.95 -6.94 -10.57
CA ASN A 209 -31.67 -8.08 -11.10
C ASN A 209 -30.67 -9.23 -11.16
N ASN A 210 -30.94 -10.26 -10.35
CA ASN A 210 -30.41 -11.60 -10.54
C ASN A 210 -30.99 -12.11 -11.86
N GLU A 211 -30.38 -11.75 -12.99
CA GLU A 211 -30.58 -12.45 -14.24
C GLU A 211 -29.47 -13.47 -14.41
N ASP A 212 -29.90 -14.70 -14.66
CA ASP A 212 -29.13 -15.92 -14.72
C ASP A 212 -27.84 -15.75 -15.53
N TYR A 213 -26.72 -15.62 -14.82
CA TYR A 213 -25.42 -15.91 -15.41
C TYR A 213 -25.35 -17.42 -15.59
N ASN A 214 -25.84 -17.92 -16.73
CA ASN A 214 -25.63 -19.28 -17.16
C ASN A 214 -24.13 -19.43 -17.49
N PRO A 215 -23.30 -20.09 -16.65
CA PRO A 215 -21.89 -20.25 -16.94
C PRO A 215 -21.79 -21.17 -18.15
N GLN A 216 -21.11 -20.73 -19.21
CA GLN A 216 -20.81 -21.62 -20.33
C GLN A 216 -20.16 -22.92 -19.80
N PRO A 217 -20.73 -24.11 -20.09
CA PRO A 217 -20.35 -25.37 -19.44
C PRO A 217 -18.90 -25.80 -19.69
N GLY A 218 -18.20 -25.25 -20.70
CA GLY A 218 -16.79 -25.59 -20.98
C GLY A 218 -15.76 -24.90 -20.07
N ARG A 219 -16.05 -23.71 -19.54
CA ARG A 219 -14.99 -22.87 -18.92
C ARG A 219 -14.43 -23.45 -17.61
N MET A 220 -15.23 -24.22 -16.88
CA MET A 220 -14.79 -24.86 -15.64
C MET A 220 -13.97 -26.11 -15.93
N GLU A 221 -14.36 -26.89 -16.93
CA GLU A 221 -13.61 -28.07 -17.37
C GLU A 221 -12.26 -27.67 -17.97
N ASP A 222 -12.22 -26.62 -18.80
CA ASP A 222 -10.98 -26.06 -19.35
C ASP A 222 -10.03 -25.59 -18.23
N PHE A 223 -10.56 -24.95 -17.19
CA PHE A 223 -9.76 -24.49 -16.05
C PHE A 223 -9.24 -25.65 -15.20
N LEU A 224 -10.05 -26.69 -15.00
CA LEU A 224 -9.65 -27.90 -14.28
C LEU A 224 -8.61 -28.69 -15.07
N ALA A 225 -8.75 -28.80 -16.40
CA ALA A 225 -7.78 -29.43 -17.28
C ALA A 225 -6.44 -28.72 -17.20
N LEU A 226 -6.43 -27.39 -17.36
CA LEU A 226 -5.21 -26.57 -17.24
C LEU A 226 -4.57 -26.69 -15.85
N ASN A 227 -5.36 -26.73 -14.79
CA ASN A 227 -4.85 -26.92 -13.44
C ASN A 227 -4.23 -28.31 -13.24
N ASN A 228 -4.84 -29.36 -13.80
CA ASN A 228 -4.30 -30.73 -13.72
C ASN A 228 -2.98 -30.85 -14.49
N GLU A 229 -2.90 -30.31 -15.70
CA GLU A 229 -1.65 -30.25 -16.47
C GLU A 229 -0.55 -29.50 -15.69
N PHE A 230 -0.92 -28.41 -15.01
CA PHE A 230 0.03 -27.65 -14.20
C PHE A 230 0.49 -28.43 -12.96
N GLN A 231 -0.37 -29.24 -12.35
CA GLN A 231 0.00 -30.11 -11.24
C GLN A 231 0.93 -31.25 -11.69
N GLU A 232 0.70 -31.83 -12.87
CA GLU A 232 1.60 -32.83 -13.46
C GLU A 232 2.99 -32.24 -13.75
N LEU A 233 3.05 -31.04 -14.35
CA LEU A 233 4.32 -30.33 -14.54
C LEU A 233 5.01 -30.05 -13.20
N ASN A 234 4.26 -29.59 -12.20
CA ASN A 234 4.78 -29.34 -10.87
C ASN A 234 5.19 -30.64 -10.15
N SER A 235 4.75 -31.82 -10.57
CA SER A 235 5.22 -33.11 -10.03
C SER A 235 6.58 -33.53 -10.59
N MET A 236 6.93 -33.07 -11.80
CA MET A 236 8.21 -33.38 -12.45
C MET A 236 9.30 -32.35 -12.15
N VAL A 237 8.89 -31.08 -12.05
CA VAL A 237 9.77 -29.93 -11.86
C VAL A 237 9.13 -29.00 -10.85
N ASN A 238 9.86 -28.61 -9.83
CA ASN A 238 9.45 -27.55 -8.91
C ASN A 238 9.50 -26.21 -9.65
N ILE A 239 8.38 -25.83 -10.28
CA ILE A 239 8.29 -24.65 -11.13
C ILE A 239 8.61 -23.38 -10.33
N ALA A 240 8.22 -23.33 -9.05
CA ALA A 240 8.53 -22.21 -8.16
C ALA A 240 10.04 -22.09 -7.94
N ALA A 241 10.72 -23.20 -7.65
CA ALA A 241 12.17 -23.22 -7.48
C ALA A 241 12.92 -22.88 -8.78
N LEU A 242 12.48 -23.42 -9.93
CA LEU A 242 13.03 -23.08 -11.25
C LEU A 242 12.90 -21.58 -11.53
N THR A 243 11.73 -21.00 -11.25
CA THR A 243 11.49 -19.57 -11.50
C THR A 243 12.40 -18.70 -10.63
N ARG A 244 12.61 -19.06 -9.35
CA ARG A 244 13.54 -18.35 -8.46
C ARG A 244 14.99 -18.46 -8.95
N ALA A 245 15.43 -19.67 -9.33
CA ALA A 245 16.77 -19.90 -9.85
C ALA A 245 17.05 -19.05 -11.11
N VAL A 246 16.11 -18.99 -12.04
CA VAL A 246 16.23 -18.18 -13.27
C VAL A 246 16.22 -16.68 -12.95
N ARG A 247 15.38 -16.22 -12.01
CA ARG A 247 15.41 -14.81 -11.56
C ARG A 247 16.76 -14.46 -10.93
N TYR A 248 17.31 -15.32 -10.09
CA TYR A 248 18.63 -15.16 -9.48
C TYR A 248 19.75 -15.07 -10.52
N LEU A 249 19.73 -15.94 -11.55
CA LEU A 249 20.67 -15.84 -12.66
C LEU A 249 20.54 -14.50 -13.37
N ASN A 250 19.31 -14.08 -13.71
CA ASN A 250 19.07 -12.83 -14.43
C ASN A 250 19.54 -11.60 -13.64
N SER A 251 19.29 -11.55 -12.32
CA SER A 251 19.78 -10.45 -11.46
C SER A 251 21.31 -10.46 -11.34
N SER A 252 21.92 -11.65 -11.24
CA SER A 252 23.38 -11.80 -11.16
C SER A 252 24.08 -11.40 -12.46
N LEU A 253 23.52 -11.77 -13.61
CA LEU A 253 24.06 -11.39 -14.93
C LEU A 253 23.95 -9.87 -15.17
N ARG A 254 22.86 -9.22 -14.72
CA ARG A 254 22.70 -7.75 -14.83
C ARG A 254 23.77 -6.96 -14.08
N LYS A 255 24.38 -7.54 -13.05
CA LYS A 255 25.44 -6.93 -12.24
C LYS A 255 26.84 -7.11 -12.86
N CYS A 256 26.97 -7.93 -13.92
CA CYS A 256 28.25 -8.17 -14.56
C CYS A 256 28.64 -7.01 -15.49
N THR A 257 29.89 -6.56 -15.41
CA THR A 257 30.43 -5.45 -16.21
C THR A 257 31.44 -5.88 -17.27
N SER A 258 31.85 -7.15 -17.24
CA SER A 258 32.83 -7.72 -18.18
C SER A 258 32.46 -9.13 -18.62
N THR A 259 32.87 -9.51 -19.83
CA THR A 259 32.61 -10.83 -20.42
C THR A 259 33.10 -12.01 -19.56
N PRO A 260 34.30 -11.96 -18.94
CA PRO A 260 34.74 -13.03 -18.04
C PRO A 260 33.81 -13.19 -16.83
N GLN A 261 33.30 -12.09 -16.29
CA GLN A 261 32.36 -12.12 -15.17
C GLN A 261 31.03 -12.75 -15.55
N TYR A 262 30.48 -12.41 -16.73
CA TYR A 262 29.29 -13.07 -17.29
C TYR A 262 29.49 -14.59 -17.38
N PHE A 263 30.63 -15.02 -17.93
CA PHE A 263 30.95 -16.43 -18.09
C PHE A 263 31.08 -17.16 -16.74
N MET A 264 31.80 -16.57 -15.78
CA MET A 264 31.94 -17.17 -14.45
C MET A 264 30.61 -17.26 -13.71
N THR A 265 29.78 -16.22 -13.77
CA THR A 265 28.44 -16.20 -13.14
C THR A 265 27.52 -17.25 -13.76
N PHE A 266 27.49 -17.36 -15.09
CA PHE A 266 26.69 -18.38 -15.77
C PHE A 266 27.19 -19.80 -15.48
N ASN A 267 28.51 -20.01 -15.54
CA ASN A 267 29.09 -21.33 -15.27
C ASN A 267 28.83 -21.77 -13.82
N ASN A 268 28.97 -20.85 -12.86
CA ASN A 268 28.67 -21.11 -11.45
C ASN A 268 27.19 -21.50 -11.24
N PHE A 269 26.26 -20.81 -11.91
CA PHE A 269 24.86 -21.18 -11.91
C PHE A 269 24.62 -22.59 -12.46
N MET A 270 25.24 -22.92 -13.60
CA MET A 270 25.11 -24.25 -14.20
C MET A 270 25.71 -25.36 -13.33
N THR A 271 26.86 -25.11 -12.69
CA THR A 271 27.49 -26.09 -11.78
C THR A 271 26.69 -26.34 -10.51
N ASN A 272 25.92 -25.34 -10.06
CA ASN A 272 25.09 -25.44 -8.86
C ASN A 272 23.61 -25.64 -9.20
N PHE A 273 23.28 -26.00 -10.44
CA PHE A 273 21.90 -26.08 -10.89
C PHE A 273 21.05 -27.05 -10.03
N ASP A 274 21.64 -28.18 -9.62
CA ASP A 274 20.96 -29.18 -8.78
C ASP A 274 20.69 -28.70 -7.34
N SER A 275 21.48 -27.75 -6.84
CA SER A 275 21.31 -27.20 -5.48
C SER A 275 20.07 -26.32 -5.32
N TYR A 276 19.43 -25.92 -6.43
CA TYR A 276 18.22 -25.11 -6.43
C TYR A 276 16.94 -25.95 -6.21
N ASN A 277 17.04 -27.27 -5.97
CA ASN A 277 15.87 -28.14 -5.72
C ASN A 277 14.79 -28.04 -6.81
N ILE A 278 15.24 -27.94 -8.07
CA ILE A 278 14.36 -27.76 -9.24
C ILE A 278 13.63 -29.06 -9.59
N ARG A 279 14.19 -30.21 -9.22
CA ARG A 279 13.56 -31.52 -9.44
C ARG A 279 12.85 -31.95 -8.17
N ASN A 280 11.59 -32.34 -8.29
CA ASN A 280 10.82 -32.94 -7.18
C ASN A 280 11.07 -34.44 -7.06
#